data_AF-A0A503KTW4-F1
#
_entry.id   AF-A0A503KTW4-F1
#
_cell.length_a   1.000
_cell.length_b   1.000
_cell.length_c   1.000
_cell.angle_alpha   90.00
_cell.angle_beta   90.00
_cell.angle_gamma   90.00
#
_symmetry.space_group_name_H-M   'P 1'
#
loop_
_entity.id
_entity.type
_entity.pdbx_description
1 polymer ?
#
loop_
_entity_poly.entity_id
_entity_poly.type
_entity_poly.pdbx_seq_one_letter_code
_entity_poly.pdbx_strand_id
1 'polypeptide(L)'
;MSGRELIIVRSLTDSDMGLFAAHRKATASRQRAIALTEPAAERLLHPDIVREKGGEFDCICLFGAAMNREIRRINKGGKNWRLGGSQLEHQVFQELDSKDFALIRSVPLNDGSSPILMTFVGRRSHRLIQAGLSATLAEGMLQHNVAIFEEDDNEFASLADLFPGIPARVAVRPAVQQPALL
;
A
#
# COMPACT_ATOMS: atom_id res chain seq x y z
N MET A 1 -3.93 -5.35 21.75
CA MET A 1 -5.08 -5.56 20.85
C MET A 1 -4.74 -4.82 19.57
N SER A 2 -4.46 -5.54 18.47
CA SER A 2 -4.42 -4.91 17.15
C SER A 2 -5.82 -4.34 16.90
N GLY A 3 -5.91 -3.07 16.50
CA GLY A 3 -7.18 -2.48 16.11
C GLY A 3 -7.70 -3.13 14.82
N ARG A 4 -8.90 -2.74 14.40
CA ARG A 4 -9.48 -3.18 13.13
C ARG A 4 -8.50 -2.96 11.98
N GLU A 5 -8.46 -3.86 11.01
CA GLU A 5 -7.56 -3.76 9.85
C GLU A 5 -8.31 -3.64 8.52
N LEU A 6 -7.60 -3.18 7.48
CA LEU A 6 -8.02 -3.25 6.09
C LEU A 6 -6.85 -3.65 5.19
N ILE A 7 -7.18 -4.28 4.07
CA ILE A 7 -6.26 -4.63 3.00
C ILE A 7 -6.76 -3.99 1.71
N ILE A 8 -5.95 -3.13 1.11
CA ILE A 8 -6.17 -2.61 -0.24
C ILE A 8 -5.29 -3.40 -1.18
N VAL A 9 -5.90 -4.05 -2.18
CA VAL A 9 -5.17 -4.74 -3.22
C VAL A 9 -5.16 -3.88 -4.48
N ARG A 10 -3.96 -3.56 -4.97
CA ARG A 10 -3.77 -2.87 -6.25
C ARG A 10 -3.13 -3.79 -7.27
N SER A 11 -3.78 -3.94 -8.42
CA SER A 11 -3.13 -4.43 -9.63
C SER A 11 -2.25 -3.33 -10.20
N LEU A 12 -0.94 -3.60 -10.28
CA LEU A 12 0.09 -2.64 -10.66
C LEU A 12 -0.06 -2.26 -12.13
N THR A 13 0.13 -0.98 -12.43
CA THR A 13 0.15 -0.47 -13.80
C THR A 13 1.54 0.02 -14.20
N ASP A 14 1.76 0.29 -15.50
CA ASP A 14 3.05 0.78 -16.01
C ASP A 14 3.51 2.06 -15.29
N SER A 15 2.56 2.88 -14.82
CA SER A 15 2.86 4.08 -14.02
C SER A 15 3.42 3.78 -12.64
N ASP A 16 2.97 2.67 -12.01
CA ASP A 16 3.43 2.26 -10.68
C ASP A 16 4.85 1.71 -10.74
N MET A 17 5.24 1.13 -11.89
CA MET A 17 6.59 0.60 -12.11
C MET A 17 7.71 1.63 -11.90
N GLY A 18 7.43 2.92 -12.06
CA GLY A 18 8.41 3.98 -11.81
C GLY A 18 8.83 4.14 -10.33
N LEU A 19 8.14 3.49 -9.39
CA LEU A 19 8.59 3.39 -8.00
C LEU A 19 9.85 2.51 -7.87
N PHE A 20 10.01 1.50 -8.72
CA PHE A 20 11.13 0.56 -8.65
C PHE A 20 12.29 1.04 -9.53
N ALA A 21 13.49 1.13 -8.95
CA ALA A 21 14.66 1.63 -9.68
C ALA A 21 15.00 0.75 -10.91
N ALA A 22 14.77 -0.57 -10.79
CA ALA A 22 15.06 -1.56 -11.83
C ALA A 22 14.29 -1.36 -13.14
N HIS A 23 13.08 -0.77 -13.10
CA HIS A 23 12.21 -0.63 -14.27
C HIS A 23 12.35 0.72 -14.99
N ARG A 24 13.11 1.66 -14.39
CA ARG A 24 13.13 3.07 -14.80
C ARG A 24 13.62 3.32 -16.22
N LYS A 25 14.52 2.50 -16.76
CA LYS A 25 15.02 2.66 -18.14
C LYS A 25 13.95 2.31 -19.18
N ALA A 26 12.93 1.53 -18.81
CA ALA A 26 11.89 1.05 -19.72
C ALA A 26 10.56 1.83 -19.59
N THR A 27 10.30 2.48 -18.46
CA THR A 27 9.07 3.25 -18.24
C THR A 27 9.20 4.72 -18.67
N ALA A 28 8.34 5.18 -19.57
CA ALA A 28 8.22 6.59 -19.96
C ALA A 28 7.65 7.49 -18.83
N SER A 29 6.99 6.89 -17.83
CA SER A 29 6.36 7.61 -16.72
C SER A 29 7.38 8.10 -15.69
N ARG A 30 7.29 9.40 -15.33
CA ARG A 30 8.07 10.00 -14.23
C ARG A 30 7.44 9.75 -12.85
N GLN A 31 6.32 9.02 -12.77
CA GLN A 31 5.62 8.76 -11.52
C GLN A 31 6.41 7.77 -10.65
N ARG A 32 6.61 8.13 -9.37
CA ARG A 32 7.37 7.35 -8.37
C ARG A 32 6.51 6.98 -7.17
N ALA A 33 5.35 6.40 -7.45
CA ALA A 33 4.36 6.14 -6.42
C ALA A 33 3.38 5.06 -6.85
N ILE A 34 2.92 4.28 -5.88
CA ILE A 34 1.74 3.43 -6.05
C ILE A 34 0.51 4.33 -6.02
N ALA A 35 -0.33 4.21 -7.05
CA ALA A 35 -1.59 4.94 -7.09
C ALA A 35 -2.64 4.32 -6.16
N LEU A 36 -3.38 5.16 -5.45
CA LEU A 36 -4.60 4.80 -4.74
C LEU A 36 -5.78 5.55 -5.36
N THR A 37 -6.93 4.90 -5.45
CA THR A 37 -8.18 5.57 -5.81
C THR A 37 -8.63 6.46 -4.66
N GLU A 38 -9.48 7.44 -4.94
CA GLU A 38 -10.06 8.30 -3.90
C GLU A 38 -10.82 7.50 -2.83
N PRO A 39 -11.71 6.53 -3.16
CA PRO A 39 -12.36 5.68 -2.16
C PRO A 39 -11.37 4.89 -1.29
N ALA A 40 -10.29 4.35 -1.88
CA ALA A 40 -9.29 3.61 -1.12
C ALA A 40 -8.54 4.52 -0.13
N ALA A 41 -8.21 5.74 -0.55
CA ALA A 41 -7.59 6.73 0.33
C ALA A 41 -8.52 7.19 1.45
N GLU A 42 -9.82 7.38 1.18
CA GLU A 42 -10.81 7.76 2.20
C GLU A 42 -11.04 6.67 3.25
N ARG A 43 -10.91 5.39 2.88
CA ARG A 43 -10.95 4.28 3.85
C ARG A 43 -9.65 4.16 4.64
N LEU A 44 -8.52 4.38 3.98
CA LEU A 44 -7.19 4.23 4.59
C LEU A 44 -6.81 5.38 5.53
N LEU A 45 -7.09 6.63 5.14
CA LEU A 45 -6.51 7.82 5.77
C LEU A 45 -7.52 8.51 6.69
N HIS A 46 -7.02 9.08 7.79
CA HIS A 46 -7.85 9.91 8.66
C HIS A 46 -8.46 11.10 7.87
N PRO A 47 -9.71 11.53 8.15
CA PRO A 47 -10.36 12.62 7.42
C PRO A 47 -9.56 13.93 7.39
N ASP A 48 -8.77 14.20 8.43
CA ASP A 48 -7.89 15.37 8.46
C ASP A 48 -6.79 15.30 7.38
N ILE A 49 -6.18 14.12 7.21
CA ILE A 49 -5.16 13.88 6.17
C ILE A 49 -5.79 13.97 4.77
N VAL A 50 -7.02 13.47 4.61
CA VAL A 50 -7.79 13.59 3.38
C VAL A 50 -8.04 15.06 3.05
N ARG A 51 -8.51 15.85 4.02
CA ARG A 51 -8.75 17.29 3.90
C ARG A 51 -7.49 18.08 3.57
N GLU A 52 -6.38 17.74 4.22
CA GLU A 52 -5.06 18.35 3.99
C GLU A 52 -4.39 17.89 2.69
N LYS A 53 -5.01 16.92 1.99
CA LYS A 53 -4.52 16.33 0.73
C LYS A 53 -3.15 15.66 0.85
N GLY A 54 -2.77 15.24 2.06
CA GLY A 54 -1.58 14.43 2.25
C GLY A 54 -1.08 14.36 3.69
N GLY A 55 -0.20 13.38 3.92
CA GLY A 55 0.42 13.10 5.21
C GLY A 55 1.67 12.23 5.05
N GLU A 56 2.39 12.04 6.14
CA GLU A 56 3.58 11.19 6.20
C GLU A 56 3.29 9.94 7.02
N PHE A 57 3.75 8.79 6.52
CA PHE A 57 3.47 7.48 7.08
C PHE A 57 4.74 6.64 7.08
N ASP A 58 4.93 5.84 8.11
CA ASP A 58 5.98 4.82 8.12
C ASP A 58 5.51 3.66 7.28
N CYS A 59 6.24 3.41 6.21
CA CYS A 59 5.87 2.43 5.22
C CYS A 59 6.93 1.35 5.17
N ILE A 60 6.49 0.11 5.31
CA ILE A 60 7.31 -1.09 5.20
C ILE A 60 6.99 -1.74 3.87
N CYS A 61 7.99 -1.99 3.04
CA CYS A 61 7.86 -2.56 1.70
C CYS A 61 8.54 -3.93 1.69
N LEU A 62 7.82 -4.97 1.27
CA LEU A 62 8.28 -6.35 1.24
C LEU A 62 8.14 -6.97 -0.15
N PHE A 63 9.20 -7.58 -0.66
CA PHE A 63 9.15 -8.42 -1.85
C PHE A 63 10.32 -9.42 -1.89
N GLY A 64 10.03 -10.72 -1.83
CA GLY A 64 11.08 -11.74 -1.78
C GLY A 64 12.04 -11.49 -0.60
N ALA A 65 13.33 -11.38 -0.88
CA ALA A 65 14.35 -11.05 0.12
C ALA A 65 14.48 -9.53 0.41
N ALA A 66 13.80 -8.66 -0.35
CA ALA A 66 13.87 -7.22 -0.12
C ALA A 66 12.91 -6.77 0.98
N MET A 67 13.46 -6.00 1.92
CA MET A 67 12.71 -5.22 2.89
C MET A 67 13.23 -3.78 2.88
N ASN A 68 12.32 -2.81 2.80
CA ASN A 68 12.62 -1.40 2.98
C ASN A 68 11.62 -0.80 3.97
N ARG A 69 12.09 -0.01 4.93
CA ARG A 69 11.24 0.75 5.84
C ARG A 69 11.67 2.20 5.81
N GLU A 70 10.75 3.09 5.45
CA GLU A 70 11.02 4.53 5.41
C GLU A 70 9.73 5.33 5.64
N ILE A 71 9.89 6.60 6.00
CA ILE A 71 8.78 7.54 6.00
C ILE A 71 8.46 7.92 4.54
N ARG A 72 7.24 7.63 4.12
CA ARG A 72 6.72 7.94 2.78
C ARG A 72 5.59 8.94 2.88
N ARG A 73 5.56 9.86 1.92
CA ARG A 73 4.44 10.80 1.78
C ARG A 73 3.32 10.14 0.98
N ILE A 74 2.11 10.19 1.53
CA ILE A 74 0.87 9.96 0.80
C ILE A 74 0.27 11.32 0.49
N ASN A 75 -0.03 11.61 -0.78
CA ASN A 75 -0.64 12.88 -1.15
C ASN A 75 -1.59 12.76 -2.34
N LYS A 76 -2.55 13.68 -2.43
CA LYS A 76 -3.47 13.75 -3.56
C LYS A 76 -2.79 14.39 -4.77
N GLY A 77 -2.79 13.70 -5.91
CA GLY A 77 -2.24 14.16 -7.18
C GLY A 77 -3.24 14.01 -8.32
N GLY A 78 -4.00 15.06 -8.61
CA GLY A 78 -5.11 15.02 -9.57
C GLY A 78 -6.24 14.13 -9.06
N LYS A 79 -6.64 13.14 -9.88
CA LYS A 79 -7.73 12.19 -9.55
C LYS A 79 -7.32 11.04 -8.61
N ASN A 80 -6.03 10.83 -8.40
CA ASN A 80 -5.51 9.70 -7.63
C ASN A 80 -4.72 10.20 -6.43
N TRP A 81 -4.72 9.39 -5.38
CA TRP A 81 -3.76 9.49 -4.30
C TRP A 81 -2.49 8.74 -4.67
N ARG A 82 -1.36 9.17 -4.12
CA ARG A 82 -0.04 8.64 -4.45
C ARG A 82 0.69 8.29 -3.17
N LEU A 83 0.98 7.01 -2.99
CA LEU A 83 1.90 6.53 -1.98
C LEU A 83 3.31 6.53 -2.59
N GLY A 84 4.00 7.66 -2.41
CA GLY A 84 5.29 7.95 -3.01
C GLY A 84 6.47 7.65 -2.11
N GLY A 85 7.60 8.32 -2.35
CA GLY A 85 8.81 8.21 -1.52
C GLY A 85 10.07 7.96 -2.34
N SER A 86 11.09 7.44 -1.68
CA SER A 86 12.33 7.03 -2.33
C SER A 86 12.04 5.85 -3.26
N GLN A 87 12.87 5.70 -4.29
CA GLN A 87 12.78 4.54 -5.15
C GLN A 87 13.13 3.27 -4.37
N LEU A 88 12.49 2.17 -4.73
CA LEU A 88 12.85 0.86 -4.23
C LEU A 88 13.99 0.30 -5.09
N GLU A 89 15.19 0.21 -4.52
CA GLU A 89 16.44 -0.02 -5.27
C GLU A 89 16.86 -1.49 -5.39
N HIS A 90 16.27 -2.37 -4.56
CA HIS A 90 16.70 -3.78 -4.54
C HIS A 90 16.44 -4.48 -5.88
N GLN A 91 17.42 -5.22 -6.39
CA GLN A 91 17.36 -5.81 -7.73
C GLN A 91 16.16 -6.76 -7.92
N VAL A 92 15.72 -7.45 -6.87
CA VAL A 92 14.56 -8.38 -6.93
C VAL A 92 13.31 -7.72 -7.52
N PHE A 93 13.11 -6.40 -7.33
CA PHE A 93 11.96 -5.69 -7.89
C PHE A 93 11.90 -5.72 -9.43
N GLN A 94 12.99 -6.06 -10.13
CA GLN A 94 13.00 -6.29 -11.58
C GLN A 94 12.07 -7.43 -12.03
N GLU A 95 11.69 -8.31 -11.10
CA GLU A 95 10.81 -9.46 -11.36
C GLU A 95 9.32 -9.07 -11.40
N LEU A 96 8.96 -7.92 -10.84
CA LEU A 96 7.61 -7.36 -10.91
C LEU A 96 7.32 -6.82 -12.31
N ASP A 97 6.06 -6.90 -12.71
CA ASP A 97 5.56 -6.34 -13.96
C ASP A 97 4.14 -5.78 -13.77
N SER A 98 3.63 -5.08 -14.78
CA SER A 98 2.24 -4.66 -14.82
C SER A 98 1.28 -5.85 -14.71
N LYS A 99 0.20 -5.67 -13.95
CA LYS A 99 -0.78 -6.68 -13.50
C LYS A 99 -0.29 -7.65 -12.41
N ASP A 100 0.93 -7.49 -11.92
CA ASP A 100 1.29 -8.03 -10.60
C ASP A 100 0.61 -7.21 -9.50
N PHE A 101 0.66 -7.65 -8.25
CA PHE A 101 -0.12 -7.01 -7.18
C PHE A 101 0.75 -6.32 -6.13
N ALA A 102 0.22 -5.23 -5.59
CA ALA A 102 0.62 -4.66 -4.31
C ALA A 102 -0.54 -4.80 -3.32
N LEU A 103 -0.26 -5.37 -2.16
CA LEU A 103 -1.19 -5.41 -1.04
C LEU A 103 -0.75 -4.39 -0.01
N ILE A 104 -1.67 -3.51 0.36
CA ILE A 104 -1.45 -2.39 1.26
C ILE A 104 -2.30 -2.65 2.49
N ARG A 105 -1.66 -3.08 3.59
CA ARG A 105 -2.32 -3.44 4.85
C ARG A 105 -2.04 -2.37 5.91
N SER A 106 -3.10 -1.92 6.57
CA SER A 106 -3.06 -0.86 7.60
C SER A 106 -4.33 -0.91 8.45
N VAL A 107 -4.40 -0.11 9.50
CA VAL A 107 -5.65 0.23 10.19
C VAL A 107 -6.48 1.23 9.35
N PRO A 108 -7.83 1.21 9.44
CA PRO A 108 -8.68 2.22 8.83
C PRO A 108 -8.51 3.58 9.49
N LEU A 109 -8.75 4.63 8.70
CA LEU A 109 -8.64 6.02 9.14
C LEU A 109 -7.28 6.33 9.80
N ASN A 110 -6.21 5.76 9.26
CA ASN A 110 -4.85 5.92 9.78
C ASN A 110 -4.43 7.41 9.73
N ASP A 111 -4.06 7.94 10.89
CA ASP A 111 -3.62 9.32 11.13
C ASP A 111 -2.07 9.47 11.11
N GLY A 112 -1.37 8.39 10.80
CA GLY A 112 0.09 8.28 10.84
C GLY A 112 0.62 7.60 12.10
N SER A 113 -0.25 7.19 13.03
CA SER A 113 0.14 6.48 14.26
C SER A 113 0.48 5.00 14.04
N SER A 114 0.04 4.41 12.91
CA SER A 114 0.29 3.01 12.55
C SER A 114 1.04 2.92 11.23
N PRO A 115 1.95 1.93 11.06
CA PRO A 115 2.65 1.78 9.81
C PRO A 115 1.72 1.26 8.70
N ILE A 116 2.09 1.52 7.46
CA ILE A 116 1.47 0.96 6.26
C ILE A 116 2.40 -0.11 5.70
N LEU A 117 1.89 -1.33 5.56
CA LEU A 117 2.65 -2.45 5.02
C LEU A 117 2.29 -2.66 3.55
N MET A 118 3.27 -2.53 2.66
CA MET A 118 3.19 -2.83 1.24
C MET A 118 3.88 -4.16 0.93
N THR A 119 3.11 -5.19 0.60
CA THR A 119 3.65 -6.48 0.15
C THR A 119 3.39 -6.66 -1.33
N PHE A 120 4.43 -6.95 -2.10
CA PHE A 120 4.31 -7.15 -3.55
C PHE A 120 4.22 -8.64 -3.91
N VAL A 121 3.41 -8.96 -4.91
CA VAL A 121 3.19 -10.31 -5.41
C VAL A 121 3.41 -10.35 -6.91
N GLY A 122 4.58 -10.84 -7.31
CA GLY A 122 4.95 -11.01 -8.71
C GLY A 122 4.57 -12.37 -9.27
N ARG A 123 4.10 -12.43 -10.52
CA ARG A 123 3.77 -13.72 -11.17
C ARG A 123 4.96 -14.64 -11.37
N ARG A 124 6.18 -14.10 -11.43
CA ARG A 124 7.40 -14.89 -11.63
C ARG A 124 7.83 -15.58 -10.33
N SER A 125 7.82 -14.83 -9.24
CA SER A 125 8.32 -15.23 -7.93
C SER A 125 7.25 -15.91 -7.06
N HIS A 126 5.97 -15.57 -7.23
CA HIS A 126 4.86 -16.02 -6.37
C HIS A 126 3.68 -16.58 -7.20
N ARG A 127 3.97 -17.46 -8.16
CA ARG A 127 2.99 -17.98 -9.15
C ARG A 127 1.63 -18.37 -8.57
N LEU A 128 1.62 -19.23 -7.53
CA LEU A 128 0.38 -19.74 -6.95
C LEU A 128 -0.43 -18.63 -6.25
N ILE A 129 0.24 -17.79 -5.47
CA ILE A 129 -0.39 -16.66 -4.76
C ILE A 129 -0.94 -15.66 -5.78
N GLN A 130 -0.17 -15.35 -6.83
CA GLN A 130 -0.60 -14.43 -7.89
C GLN A 130 -1.82 -14.96 -8.65
N ALA A 131 -1.85 -16.26 -8.96
CA ALA A 131 -2.99 -16.89 -9.60
C ALA A 131 -4.23 -16.87 -8.69
N GLY A 132 -4.07 -17.18 -7.40
CA GLY A 132 -5.13 -17.10 -6.40
C GLY A 132 -5.72 -15.70 -6.30
N LEU A 133 -4.86 -14.67 -6.14
CA LEU A 133 -5.29 -13.27 -6.14
C LEU A 133 -6.01 -12.89 -7.43
N SER A 134 -5.49 -13.32 -8.58
CA SER A 134 -6.13 -13.03 -9.87
C SER A 134 -7.53 -13.65 -9.98
N ALA A 135 -7.73 -14.85 -9.43
CA ALA A 135 -9.03 -15.51 -9.38
C ALA A 135 -9.98 -14.82 -8.41
N THR A 136 -9.53 -14.49 -7.19
CA THR A 136 -10.32 -13.77 -6.19
C THR A 136 -10.75 -12.38 -6.68
N LEU A 137 -9.88 -11.71 -7.44
CA LEU A 137 -10.10 -10.35 -7.94
C LEU A 137 -10.73 -10.33 -9.34
N ALA A 138 -11.12 -11.50 -9.87
CA ALA A 138 -11.85 -11.60 -11.12
C ALA A 138 -13.25 -10.95 -10.99
N GLU A 139 -13.98 -10.86 -12.10
CA GLU A 139 -15.41 -10.47 -12.11
C GLU A 139 -15.72 -9.05 -11.61
N GLY A 140 -14.80 -8.10 -11.81
CA GLY A 140 -15.08 -6.67 -11.59
C GLY A 140 -14.85 -6.18 -10.17
N MET A 141 -14.29 -7.00 -9.28
CA MET A 141 -13.85 -6.60 -7.94
C MET A 141 -12.84 -5.45 -7.97
N LEU A 142 -11.98 -5.40 -9.00
CA LEU A 142 -11.04 -4.30 -9.19
C LEU A 142 -11.71 -3.08 -9.83
N GLN A 143 -12.04 -2.09 -9.00
CA GLN A 143 -12.45 -0.78 -9.47
C GLN A 143 -11.20 0.08 -9.73
N HIS A 144 -10.95 0.42 -10.99
CA HIS A 144 -9.75 1.15 -11.43
C HIS A 144 -8.42 0.49 -10.99
N ASN A 145 -8.37 -0.84 -11.05
CA ASN A 145 -7.24 -1.68 -10.62
C ASN A 145 -7.02 -1.70 -9.10
N VAL A 146 -8.03 -1.35 -8.30
CA VAL A 146 -7.97 -1.40 -6.83
C VAL A 146 -9.19 -2.13 -6.28
N ALA A 147 -8.98 -2.98 -5.29
CA ALA A 147 -10.01 -3.58 -4.44
C ALA A 147 -9.70 -3.25 -2.97
N ILE A 148 -10.73 -3.13 -2.15
CA ILE A 148 -10.63 -2.80 -0.73
C ILE A 148 -11.33 -3.92 0.03
N PHE A 149 -10.65 -4.47 1.03
CA PHE A 149 -11.18 -5.50 1.92
C PHE A 149 -11.04 -4.99 3.35
N GLU A 150 -12.16 -4.86 4.05
CA GLU A 150 -12.20 -4.57 5.49
C GLU A 150 -12.28 -5.88 6.27
N GLU A 151 -11.92 -5.85 7.55
CA GLU A 151 -11.89 -7.06 8.39
C GLU A 151 -13.22 -7.83 8.49
N ASP A 152 -14.35 -7.18 8.25
CA ASP A 152 -15.67 -7.82 8.22
C ASP A 152 -15.99 -8.51 6.88
N ASP A 153 -15.17 -8.32 5.85
CA ASP A 153 -15.35 -8.96 4.54
C ASP A 153 -14.85 -10.42 4.57
N ASN A 154 -15.60 -11.34 3.95
CA ASN A 154 -15.28 -12.77 3.97
C ASN A 154 -13.88 -13.07 3.37
N GLU A 155 -13.49 -12.32 2.35
CA GLU A 155 -12.22 -12.47 1.65
C GLU A 155 -11.04 -11.91 2.45
N PHE A 156 -11.27 -11.05 3.44
CA PHE A 156 -10.21 -10.43 4.23
C PHE A 156 -9.36 -11.46 4.95
N ALA A 157 -9.97 -12.41 5.66
CA ALA A 157 -9.24 -13.42 6.42
C ALA A 157 -8.31 -14.24 5.52
N SER A 158 -8.80 -14.63 4.34
CA SER A 158 -8.02 -15.39 3.35
C SER A 158 -6.81 -14.59 2.85
N LEU A 159 -6.96 -13.28 2.63
CA LEU A 159 -5.84 -12.41 2.28
C LEU A 159 -4.89 -12.20 3.46
N ALA A 160 -5.43 -11.96 4.65
CA ALA A 160 -4.68 -11.69 5.86
C ALA A 160 -3.76 -12.85 6.27
N ASP A 161 -4.15 -14.09 6.00
CA ASP A 161 -3.36 -15.30 6.28
C ASP A 161 -2.18 -15.48 5.32
N LEU A 162 -2.28 -14.94 4.11
CA LEU A 162 -1.24 -15.06 3.08
C LEU A 162 -0.10 -14.05 3.24
N PHE A 163 -0.30 -13.00 4.03
CA PHE A 163 0.62 -11.88 4.15
C PHE A 163 0.87 -11.48 5.60
N PRO A 164 2.07 -10.94 5.93
CA PRO A 164 2.37 -10.50 7.28
C PRO A 164 1.34 -9.49 7.80
N GLY A 165 1.04 -9.58 9.11
CA GLY A 165 0.26 -8.58 9.82
C GLY A 165 1.02 -7.28 9.99
N ILE A 166 0.30 -6.21 10.36
CA ILE A 166 0.92 -4.91 10.64
C ILE A 166 1.84 -5.07 11.86
N PRO A 167 3.15 -4.77 11.75
CA PRO A 167 4.05 -4.87 12.89
C PRO A 167 3.60 -3.93 14.02
N ALA A 168 3.65 -4.39 15.26
CA ALA A 168 3.22 -3.59 16.41
C ALA A 168 4.03 -2.27 16.50
N ARG A 169 3.29 -1.16 16.37
CA ARG A 169 3.63 0.25 16.69
C ARG A 169 5.12 0.60 16.73
N VAL A 170 5.62 1.19 15.65
CA VAL A 170 6.63 2.24 15.76
C VAL A 170 5.92 3.54 15.39
N ALA A 171 5.72 4.40 16.37
CA ALA A 171 5.02 5.67 16.16
C ALA A 171 5.90 6.60 15.32
N VAL A 172 5.38 7.09 14.19
CA VAL A 172 6.04 8.09 13.34
C VAL A 172 5.86 9.49 13.91
N ARG A 173 4.73 9.71 14.57
CA ARG A 173 4.44 10.95 15.28
C ARG A 173 4.61 10.71 16.77
N PRO A 174 5.36 11.56 17.50
CA PRO A 174 5.25 11.58 18.94
C PRO A 174 3.77 11.80 19.30
N ALA A 175 3.30 11.15 20.37
CA ALA A 175 1.96 11.39 20.89
C ALA A 175 1.74 12.90 20.96
N VAL A 176 0.67 13.40 20.36
CA VAL A 176 0.26 14.80 20.50
C VAL A 176 0.24 15.07 22.00
N GLN A 177 1.16 15.91 22.49
CA GLN A 177 1.10 16.38 23.85
C GLN A 177 -0.23 17.13 23.96
N GLN A 178 -1.22 16.49 24.58
CA GLN A 178 -2.36 17.23 25.10
C GLN A 178 -1.77 18.36 25.96
N PRO A 179 -2.11 19.63 25.71
CA PRO A 179 -1.69 20.68 26.61
C PRO A 179 -2.22 20.29 27.98
N ALA A 180 -1.30 20.16 28.95
CA ALA A 180 -1.67 20.02 30.34
C ALA A 180 -2.58 21.21 30.67
N LEU A 181 -3.85 20.93 30.91
CA LEU A 181 -4.79 21.89 31.48
C LEU A 181 -4.22 22.27 32.85
N LEU A 182 -3.69 23.48 32.95
CA LEU A 182 -3.50 24.23 34.19
C LEU A 182 -4.64 25.23 34.31
#